data_AF-A0A847VHT8-F1
#
_entry.id   AF-A0A847VHT8-F1
#
_cell.length_a   1.000
_cell.length_b   1.000
_cell.length_c   1.000
_cell.angle_alpha   90.00
_cell.angle_beta   90.00
_cell.angle_gamma   90.00
#
_symmetry.space_group_name_H-M   'P 1'
#
loop_
_entity.id
_entity.type
_entity.pdbx_description
1 polymer ?
#
loop_
_entity_poly.entity_id
_entity_poly.type
_entity_poly.pdbx_seq_one_letter_code
_entity_poly.pdbx_strand_id
1 'polypeptide(L)'
;AIPKNAKNADAAFLLLQWLTSKEQDKAVCKVGGVPTRTSTIGDRDLVRQYPEYITLRQQIEYSDPDWRPIIAEWDEINIQALGVAVSEALTGKKSPRDALDGMVPKVTAIMKRGGYLKA
;
A
#
# COMPACT_ATOMS: atom_id res chain seq x y z
N ALA A 1 0.07 6.56 -12.58
CA ALA A 1 0.83 6.12 -13.78
C ALA A 1 0.13 6.59 -15.04
N ILE A 2 0.83 6.64 -16.18
CA ILE A 2 0.26 7.02 -17.49
C ILE A 2 0.13 5.75 -18.34
N PRO A 3 -1.05 5.44 -18.92
CA PRO A 3 -1.21 4.30 -19.82
C PRO A 3 -0.28 4.41 -21.03
N LYS A 4 0.33 3.29 -21.46
CA LYS A 4 1.25 3.27 -22.61
C LYS A 4 0.59 3.69 -23.94
N ASN A 5 -0.72 3.56 -24.05
CA ASN A 5 -1.52 3.94 -25.21
C ASN A 5 -2.23 5.31 -25.06
N ALA A 6 -1.80 6.15 -24.12
CA ALA A 6 -2.39 7.47 -23.92
C ALA A 6 -2.17 8.36 -25.15
N LYS A 7 -3.25 8.97 -25.66
CA LYS A 7 -3.20 9.89 -26.81
C LYS A 7 -2.35 11.14 -26.54
N ASN A 8 -2.29 11.60 -25.29
CA ASN A 8 -1.61 12.83 -24.87
C ASN A 8 -0.71 12.56 -23.64
N ALA A 9 0.33 11.74 -23.80
CA ALA A 9 1.18 11.32 -22.69
C ALA A 9 1.89 12.50 -21.99
N ASP A 10 2.36 13.51 -22.74
CA ASP A 10 3.05 14.66 -22.17
C ASP A 10 2.13 15.53 -21.30
N ALA A 11 0.89 15.76 -21.76
CA ALA A 11 -0.11 16.48 -20.98
C ALA A 11 -0.48 15.72 -19.70
N ALA A 12 -0.60 14.39 -19.78
CA ALA A 12 -0.82 13.55 -18.60
C ALA A 12 0.37 13.62 -17.63
N PHE A 13 1.60 13.71 -18.13
CA PHE A 13 2.79 13.87 -17.30
C PHE A 13 2.83 15.23 -16.60
N LEU A 14 2.49 16.32 -17.30
CA LEU A 14 2.36 17.64 -16.70
C LEU A 14 1.26 17.69 -15.64
N LEU A 15 0.12 17.04 -15.90
CA LEU A 15 -0.96 16.92 -14.91
C LEU A 15 -0.48 16.16 -13.66
N LEU A 16 0.26 15.06 -13.81
CA LEU A 16 0.80 14.32 -12.66
C LEU A 16 1.80 15.17 -11.85
N GLN A 17 2.66 15.95 -12.52
CA GLN A 17 3.55 16.88 -11.83
C GLN A 17 2.78 17.94 -11.04
N TRP A 18 1.72 18.50 -11.64
CA TRP A 18 0.89 19.50 -10.97
C TRP A 18 0.15 18.90 -9.77
N LEU A 19 -0.57 17.78 -9.96
CA LEU A 19 -1.32 17.08 -8.91
C LEU A 19 -0.44 16.69 -7.73
N THR A 20 0.79 16.25 -8.01
CA THR A 20 1.72 15.85 -6.97
C THR A 20 2.55 17.01 -6.44
N SER A 21 2.42 18.25 -6.93
CA SER A 21 3.21 19.40 -6.44
C SER A 21 2.95 19.69 -4.96
N LYS A 22 3.87 20.41 -4.29
CA LYS A 22 3.71 20.75 -2.87
C LYS A 22 2.42 21.54 -2.59
N GLU A 23 2.08 22.46 -3.48
CA GLU A 23 0.89 23.31 -3.34
C GLU A 23 -0.39 22.49 -3.44
N GLN A 24 -0.48 21.57 -4.41
CA GLN A 24 -1.65 20.72 -4.58
C GLN A 24 -1.76 19.65 -3.49
N ASP A 25 -0.64 19.04 -3.08
CA ASP A 25 -0.61 18.11 -1.96
C ASP A 25 -1.12 18.79 -0.66
N LYS A 26 -0.69 20.02 -0.40
CA LYS A 26 -1.24 20.84 0.71
C LYS A 26 -2.72 21.15 0.52
N ALA A 27 -3.15 21.53 -0.69
CA ALA A 27 -4.54 21.89 -0.96
C ALA A 27 -5.49 20.70 -0.72
N VAL A 28 -5.10 19.50 -1.15
CA VAL A 28 -5.84 18.25 -0.91
C VAL A 28 -5.86 17.90 0.59
N CYS A 29 -4.74 18.06 1.30
CA CYS A 29 -4.70 17.82 2.74
C CYS A 29 -5.62 18.75 3.53
N LYS A 30 -5.74 20.03 3.13
CA LYS A 30 -6.63 20.99 3.81
C LYS A 30 -8.08 20.53 3.85
N VAL A 31 -8.50 19.72 2.88
CA VAL A 31 -9.86 19.17 2.78
C VAL A 31 -9.97 17.70 3.25
N GLY A 32 -8.96 17.19 3.97
CA GLY A 32 -8.98 15.86 4.58
C GLY A 32 -8.34 14.75 3.76
N GLY A 33 -7.63 15.10 2.67
CA GLY A 33 -6.82 14.13 1.92
C GLY A 33 -5.52 13.74 2.63
N VAL A 34 -4.89 12.66 2.16
CA VAL A 34 -3.67 12.11 2.76
C VAL A 34 -2.43 12.79 2.16
N PRO A 35 -1.47 13.22 3.00
CA PRO A 35 -0.25 13.87 2.52
C PRO A 35 0.68 12.87 1.85
N THR A 36 1.21 13.23 0.67
CA THR A 36 2.15 12.39 -0.08
C THR A 36 3.59 12.90 -0.03
N ARG A 37 3.83 14.06 0.62
CA ARG A 37 5.15 14.67 0.79
C ARG A 37 5.48 14.88 2.26
N THR A 38 6.71 14.56 2.66
CA THR A 38 7.23 14.86 4.02
C THR A 38 7.10 16.35 4.37
N SER A 39 7.30 17.24 3.39
CA SER A 39 7.15 18.69 3.56
C SER A 39 5.72 19.14 3.88
N THR A 40 4.73 18.36 3.48
CA THR A 40 3.30 18.62 3.73
C THR A 40 2.91 18.08 5.10
N ILE A 41 3.38 16.88 5.46
CA ILE A 41 3.17 16.30 6.79
C ILE A 41 3.71 17.23 7.89
N GLY A 42 4.86 17.86 7.65
CA GLY A 42 5.46 18.81 8.59
C GLY A 42 4.93 20.25 8.51
N ASP A 43 3.94 20.54 7.66
CA ASP A 43 3.43 21.90 7.50
C ASP A 43 2.67 22.38 8.74
N ARG A 44 3.03 23.57 9.26
CA ARG A 44 2.51 24.04 10.56
C ARG A 44 0.99 24.24 10.55
N ASP A 45 0.41 24.68 9.45
CA ASP A 45 -1.04 24.93 9.40
C ASP A 45 -1.79 23.61 9.32
N LEU A 46 -1.28 22.64 8.55
CA LEU A 46 -1.83 21.29 8.49
C LEU A 46 -1.66 20.54 9.80
N VAL A 47 -0.53 20.64 10.49
CA VAL A 47 -0.34 20.04 11.82
C VAL A 47 -1.29 20.64 12.86
N ARG A 48 -1.62 21.93 12.76
CA ARG A 48 -2.63 22.52 13.65
C ARG A 48 -4.03 22.01 13.36
N GLN A 49 -4.36 21.76 12.09
CA GLN A 49 -5.65 21.22 11.67
C GLN A 49 -5.77 19.71 11.96
N TYR A 50 -4.68 18.97 11.76
CA TYR A 50 -4.54 17.52 11.90
C TYR A 50 -3.33 17.19 12.79
N PRO A 51 -3.45 17.32 14.12
CA PRO A 51 -2.35 17.06 15.06
C PRO A 51 -1.74 15.66 14.94
N GLU A 52 -2.49 14.67 14.46
CA GLU A 52 -2.04 13.32 14.16
C GLU A 52 -0.91 13.27 13.12
N TYR A 53 -0.69 14.33 12.35
CA TYR A 53 0.45 14.43 11.43
C TYR A 53 1.81 14.36 12.15
N ILE A 54 1.86 14.70 13.44
CA ILE A 54 3.04 14.51 14.28
C ILE A 54 3.36 13.01 14.40
N THR A 55 2.37 12.19 14.75
CA THR A 55 2.51 10.73 14.86
C THR A 55 2.74 10.10 13.49
N LEU A 56 2.04 10.56 12.44
CA LEU A 56 2.25 10.12 11.07
C LEU A 56 3.68 10.39 10.59
N ARG A 57 4.27 11.51 10.98
CA ARG A 57 5.67 11.79 10.65
C ARG A 57 6.62 10.78 11.30
N GLN A 58 6.38 10.45 12.57
CA GLN A 58 7.20 9.49 13.30
C GLN A 58 7.05 8.06 12.75
N GLN A 59 5.84 7.63 12.38
CA GLN A 59 5.62 6.26 11.89
C GLN A 59 6.38 5.98 10.58
N ILE A 60 6.62 7.00 9.75
CA ILE A 60 7.33 6.87 8.48
C ILE A 60 8.77 6.35 8.71
N GLU A 61 9.40 6.68 9.84
CA GLU A 61 10.75 6.21 10.18
C GLU A 61 10.82 4.69 10.39
N TYR A 62 9.68 4.07 10.72
CA TYR A 62 9.55 2.62 10.96
C TYR A 62 8.83 1.89 9.82
N SER A 63 8.44 2.60 8.77
CA SER A 63 7.68 2.04 7.66
C SER A 63 8.61 1.37 6.66
N ASP A 64 8.33 0.12 6.31
CA ASP A 64 8.98 -0.57 5.19
C ASP A 64 8.24 -0.23 3.88
N PRO A 65 8.87 0.50 2.94
CA PRO A 65 8.23 0.80 1.65
C PRO A 65 7.96 -0.46 0.82
N ASP A 66 8.73 -1.53 1.03
CA ASP A 66 8.64 -2.81 0.33
C ASP A 66 7.97 -3.87 1.22
N TRP A 67 7.02 -3.47 2.07
CA TRP A 67 6.28 -4.36 3.00
C TRP A 67 5.58 -5.56 2.34
N ARG A 68 5.46 -5.55 1.01
CA ARG A 68 4.91 -6.64 0.21
C ARG A 68 5.81 -7.02 -0.96
N PRO A 69 5.89 -8.30 -1.31
CA PRO A 69 6.40 -8.75 -2.61
C PRO A 69 5.76 -8.01 -3.78
N ILE A 70 6.59 -7.43 -4.65
CA ILE A 70 6.17 -6.74 -5.89
C ILE A 70 6.11 -7.77 -7.03
N ILE A 71 5.17 -8.69 -6.93
CA ILE A 71 4.91 -9.75 -7.92
C ILE A 71 3.44 -9.72 -8.35
N ALA A 72 3.15 -10.22 -9.55
CA ALA A 72 1.79 -10.22 -10.11
C ALA A 72 0.80 -11.04 -9.27
N GLU A 73 1.31 -12.07 -8.58
CA GLU A 73 0.56 -13.01 -7.77
C GLU A 73 0.26 -12.49 -6.36
N TRP A 74 0.80 -11.32 -5.96
CA TRP A 74 0.67 -10.82 -4.59
C TRP A 74 -0.78 -10.67 -4.16
N ASP A 75 -1.66 -10.16 -5.03
CA ASP A 75 -3.07 -9.96 -4.68
C ASP A 75 -3.77 -11.29 -4.34
N GLU A 76 -3.43 -12.37 -5.05
CA GLU A 76 -3.95 -13.71 -4.76
C GLU A 76 -3.42 -14.23 -3.41
N ILE A 77 -2.14 -14.04 -3.15
CA ILE A 77 -1.50 -14.41 -1.87
C ILE A 77 -2.15 -13.64 -0.71
N ASN A 78 -2.25 -12.32 -0.84
CA ASN A 78 -2.71 -11.43 0.23
C ASN A 78 -4.20 -11.63 0.53
N ILE A 79 -5.05 -11.69 -0.49
CA ILE A 79 -6.50 -11.74 -0.30
C ILE A 79 -6.97 -13.17 -0.06
N GLN A 80 -6.59 -14.10 -0.92
CA GLN A 80 -7.21 -15.44 -0.96
C GLN A 80 -6.53 -16.45 -0.04
N ALA A 81 -5.25 -16.23 0.27
CA ALA A 81 -4.50 -17.09 1.19
C ALA A 81 -4.41 -16.45 2.58
N LEU A 82 -3.74 -15.30 2.69
CA LEU A 82 -3.46 -14.65 3.97
C LEU A 82 -4.73 -14.05 4.60
N GLY A 83 -5.52 -13.30 3.85
CA GLY A 83 -6.76 -12.69 4.35
C GLY A 83 -7.75 -13.71 4.91
N VAL A 84 -7.90 -14.86 4.23
CA VAL A 84 -8.71 -15.98 4.71
C VAL A 84 -8.12 -16.57 6.00
N ALA A 85 -6.83 -16.88 6.02
CA ALA A 85 -6.17 -17.46 7.20
C ALA A 85 -6.30 -16.55 8.43
N VAL A 86 -6.05 -15.25 8.28
CA VAL A 86 -6.19 -14.26 9.35
C VAL A 86 -7.64 -14.22 9.86
N SER A 87 -8.62 -14.21 8.96
CA SER A 87 -10.04 -14.23 9.34
C SER A 87 -10.43 -15.51 10.11
N GLU A 88 -9.97 -16.68 9.66
CA GLU A 88 -10.23 -17.96 10.34
C GLU A 88 -9.59 -18.01 11.74
N ALA A 89 -8.41 -17.42 11.92
CA ALA A 89 -7.76 -17.32 13.22
C ALA A 89 -8.48 -16.34 14.15
N LEU A 90 -8.84 -15.14 13.66
CA LEU A 90 -9.51 -14.11 14.46
C LEU A 90 -10.91 -14.52 14.92
N THR A 91 -11.62 -15.30 14.10
CA THR A 91 -12.95 -15.82 14.43
C THR A 91 -12.93 -17.10 15.27
N GLY A 92 -11.73 -17.62 15.60
CA GLY A 92 -11.58 -18.84 16.38
C GLY A 92 -11.93 -20.13 15.63
N LYS A 93 -12.16 -20.05 14.31
CA LYS A 93 -12.43 -21.23 13.47
C LYS A 93 -11.21 -22.16 13.40
N LYS A 94 -10.01 -21.59 13.45
CA LYS A 94 -8.72 -22.31 13.53
C LYS A 94 -7.81 -21.65 14.55
N SER A 95 -6.86 -22.40 15.09
CA SER A 95 -5.74 -21.76 15.81
C SER A 95 -4.91 -20.91 14.82
N PRO A 96 -4.19 -19.87 15.29
CA PRO A 96 -3.30 -19.08 14.43
C PRO A 96 -2.29 -19.94 13.67
N ARG A 97 -1.77 -20.99 14.32
CA ARG A 97 -0.84 -21.93 13.71
C ARG A 97 -1.50 -22.74 12.59
N ASP A 98 -2.65 -23.35 12.85
CA ASP A 98 -3.36 -24.17 11.85
C ASP A 98 -3.83 -23.34 10.65
N ALA A 99 -4.20 -22.09 10.89
CA ALA A 99 -4.58 -21.16 9.82
C ALA A 99 -3.41 -20.85 8.89
N LEU A 100 -2.24 -20.52 9.46
CA LEU A 100 -1.03 -20.24 8.69
C LEU A 100 -0.44 -21.49 8.02
N ASP A 101 -0.37 -22.61 8.73
CA ASP A 101 0.12 -23.88 8.18
C ASP A 101 -0.77 -24.34 7.00
N GLY A 102 -2.09 -24.18 7.12
CA GLY A 102 -3.03 -24.47 6.04
C GLY A 102 -2.95 -23.53 4.83
N MET A 103 -2.34 -22.36 5.00
CA MET A 103 -2.10 -21.39 3.92
C MET A 103 -0.88 -21.77 3.07
N VAL A 104 0.17 -22.33 3.70
CA VAL A 104 1.47 -22.60 3.05
C VAL A 104 1.32 -23.37 1.73
N PRO A 105 0.57 -24.50 1.63
CA PRO A 105 0.43 -25.22 0.38
C PRO A 105 -0.18 -24.39 -0.76
N LYS A 106 -1.14 -23.52 -0.44
CA LYS A 106 -1.77 -22.62 -1.42
C LYS A 106 -0.76 -21.63 -1.96
N VAL A 107 -0.02 -20.97 -1.06
CA VAL A 107 1.03 -20.02 -1.46
C VAL A 107 2.13 -20.72 -2.24
N THR A 108 2.56 -21.92 -1.84
CA THR A 108 3.53 -22.71 -2.61
C THR A 108 3.04 -23.01 -4.03
N ALA A 109 1.76 -23.38 -4.21
CA ALA A 109 1.20 -23.62 -5.53
C ALA A 109 1.18 -22.35 -6.40
N ILE A 110 0.83 -21.20 -5.81
CA ILE A 110 0.89 -19.89 -6.47
C ILE A 110 2.33 -19.59 -6.90
N MET A 111 3.29 -19.74 -6.00
CA MET A 111 4.70 -19.45 -6.26
C MET A 111 5.31 -20.39 -7.31
N LYS A 112 4.92 -21.67 -7.34
CA LYS A 112 5.30 -22.60 -8.41
C LYS A 112 4.70 -22.18 -9.77
N ARG A 113 3.42 -21.80 -9.80
CA ARG A 113 2.76 -21.32 -11.02
C ARG A 113 3.39 -20.04 -11.56
N GLY A 114 3.78 -19.12 -10.67
CA GLY A 114 4.51 -17.89 -11.02
C GLY A 114 5.98 -18.12 -11.37
N GLY A 115 6.50 -19.35 -11.28
CA GLY A 115 7.89 -19.68 -11.64
C GLY A 115 8.94 -19.32 -10.58
N TYR A 116 8.54 -18.98 -9.36
CA TYR A 116 9.45 -18.58 -8.27
C TYR A 116 9.98 -19.78 -7.47
N LEU A 117 9.30 -20.92 -7.52
CA LEU A 117 9.72 -22.17 -6.86
C LEU A 117 9.86 -23.29 -7.90
N LYS A 118 10.87 -24.15 -7.71
CA LYS A 118 11.02 -25.36 -8.53
C LYS A 118 9.83 -26.30 -8.31
N ALA A 119 9.44 -26.98 -9.38
CA ALA A 119 8.40 -28.01 -9.38
C ALA A 119 8.75 -29.15 -8.43
#